data_AF-A0A6B3IG63-F1
#
_entry.id   AF-A0A6B3IG63-F1
#
_cell.length_a   1.000
_cell.length_b   1.000
_cell.length_c   1.000
_cell.angle_alpha   90.00
_cell.angle_beta   90.00
_cell.angle_gamma   90.00
#
_symmetry.space_group_name_H-M   'P 1'
#
loop_
_entity.id
_entity.type
_entity.pdbx_description
1 polymer ?
#
loop_
_entity_poly.entity_id
_entity_poly.type
_entity_poly.pdbx_seq_one_letter_code
_entity_poly.pdbx_strand_id
1 'polypeptide(L)'
;AAFKGLGDKKGAVVALDPQTGAILALASTPSYDPSVFAGNSDKDSAAREKLLKDKDKPMLNRALRETYPPGSTFKVVTAAAALENGLYDDIDAKTESPLPWTLPQTTVPLQNE
;
A
#
# COMPACT_ATOMS: atom_id res chain seq x y z
N ALA A 1 11.22 9.64 -11.74
CA ALA A 1 11.32 8.18 -11.70
C ALA A 1 10.03 7.50 -11.22
N ALA A 2 9.51 7.83 -10.03
CA ALA A 2 8.32 7.19 -9.45
C ALA A 2 7.07 7.21 -10.36
N PHE A 3 6.67 8.38 -10.89
CA PHE A 3 5.55 8.47 -11.84
C PHE A 3 5.77 7.65 -13.12
N LYS A 4 6.99 7.69 -13.69
CA LYS A 4 7.35 6.88 -14.86
C LYS A 4 7.26 5.38 -14.57
N GLY A 5 7.65 4.95 -13.36
CA GLY A 5 7.57 3.56 -12.92
C GLY A 5 6.14 3.06 -12.73
N LEU A 6 5.24 3.93 -12.26
CA LEU A 6 3.81 3.62 -12.17
C LEU A 6 3.14 3.55 -13.56
N GLY A 7 3.52 4.45 -14.47
CA GLY A 7 2.90 4.53 -15.80
C GLY A 7 1.39 4.69 -15.68
N ASP A 8 0.64 3.87 -16.43
CA ASP A 8 -0.84 3.89 -16.43
C ASP A 8 -1.48 3.06 -15.30
N LYS A 9 -0.67 2.46 -14.41
CA LYS A 9 -1.20 1.65 -13.30
C LYS A 9 -1.81 2.56 -12.25
N LYS A 10 -2.93 2.14 -11.68
CA LYS A 10 -3.52 2.76 -10.49
C LYS A 10 -2.76 2.28 -9.25
N GLY A 11 -2.13 3.18 -8.51
CA GLY A 11 -1.30 2.81 -7.37
C GLY A 11 -0.55 3.97 -6.75
N ALA A 12 0.43 3.64 -5.90
CA ALA A 12 1.24 4.61 -5.20
C ALA A 12 2.68 4.12 -5.05
N VAL A 13 3.60 5.06 -4.89
CA VAL A 13 5.02 4.81 -4.59
C VAL A 13 5.47 5.78 -3.50
N VAL A 14 6.17 5.25 -2.50
CA VAL A 14 6.88 6.03 -1.48
C VAL A 14 8.34 5.58 -1.48
N ALA A 15 9.26 6.53 -1.55
CA ALA A 15 10.68 6.30 -1.32
C ALA A 15 11.11 7.11 -0.10
N LEU A 16 11.72 6.44 0.87
CA LEU A 16 12.19 7.02 2.12
C LEU A 16 13.70 6.85 2.23
N ASP A 17 14.36 7.82 2.86
CA ASP A 17 15.65 7.58 3.51
C ASP A 17 15.38 6.86 4.85
N PRO A 18 15.81 5.60 5.02
CA PRO A 18 15.53 4.83 6.23
C PRO A 18 16.31 5.33 7.45
N GLN A 19 17.41 6.10 7.28
CA GLN A 19 18.19 6.63 8.41
C GLN A 19 17.56 7.90 8.99
N THR A 20 16.99 8.74 8.13
CA THR A 20 16.47 10.06 8.53
C THR A 20 14.94 10.15 8.52
N GLY A 21 14.26 9.22 7.84
CA GLY A 21 12.83 9.28 7.59
C GLY A 21 12.42 10.25 6.48
N ALA A 22 13.38 10.86 5.77
CA ALA A 22 13.07 11.84 4.72
C ALA A 22 12.30 11.20 3.55
N ILE A 23 11.25 11.87 3.07
CA ILE A 23 10.49 11.46 1.89
C ILE A 23 11.24 11.91 0.63
N LEU A 24 11.88 10.96 -0.05
CA LEU A 24 12.61 11.20 -1.30
C LEU A 24 11.67 11.25 -2.51
N ALA A 25 10.57 10.50 -2.45
CA ALA A 25 9.50 10.57 -3.44
C ALA A 25 8.15 10.13 -2.85
N LEU A 26 7.09 10.81 -3.28
CA LEU A 26 5.70 10.44 -3.00
C LEU A 26 4.91 10.58 -4.29
N ALA A 27 4.44 9.47 -4.86
CA ALA A 27 3.68 9.47 -6.11
C ALA A 27 2.38 8.67 -5.96
N SER A 28 1.32 9.14 -6.63
CA SER A 28 0.01 8.51 -6.69
C SER A 28 -0.52 8.62 -8.11
N THR A 29 -0.94 7.49 -8.69
CA THR A 29 -1.50 7.42 -10.05
C THR A 29 -2.89 6.77 -10.04
N PRO A 30 -3.79 7.17 -10.95
CA PRO A 30 -3.65 8.33 -11.85
C PRO A 30 -3.63 9.65 -11.06
N SER A 31 -3.03 10.67 -11.67
CA SER A 31 -2.88 12.02 -11.11
C SER A 31 -3.57 13.05 -12.00
N TYR A 32 -3.46 14.33 -11.66
CA TYR A 32 -4.04 15.45 -12.40
C TYR A 32 -3.08 16.65 -12.35
N ASP A 33 -3.25 17.59 -13.29
CA ASP A 33 -2.55 18.87 -13.25
C ASP A 33 -3.30 19.81 -12.29
N PRO A 34 -2.69 20.25 -11.17
CA PRO A 34 -3.36 21.12 -10.20
C PRO A 34 -3.72 22.51 -10.76
N SER A 35 -3.06 22.95 -11.83
CA SER A 35 -3.30 24.27 -12.42
C SER A 35 -4.68 24.39 -13.07
N VAL A 36 -5.33 23.27 -13.41
CA VAL A 36 -6.61 23.25 -14.15
C VAL A 36 -7.81 23.77 -13.35
N PHE A 37 -7.65 23.97 -12.04
CA PHE A 37 -8.66 24.59 -11.18
C PHE A 37 -8.04 25.51 -10.12
N ALA A 38 -6.84 26.06 -10.39
CA ALA A 38 -6.16 26.94 -9.44
C ALA A 38 -6.77 28.35 -9.35
N GLY A 39 -7.66 28.71 -10.29
CA GLY A 39 -8.40 29.98 -10.29
C GLY A 39 -9.71 29.93 -9.49
N ASN A 40 -10.53 30.96 -9.67
CA ASN A 40 -11.85 31.09 -9.04
C ASN A 40 -12.98 31.35 -10.06
N SER A 41 -12.87 30.78 -11.25
CA SER A 41 -13.88 30.88 -12.30
C SER A 41 -14.87 29.71 -12.27
N ASP A 42 -15.99 29.84 -12.97
CA ASP A 42 -16.92 28.73 -13.18
C ASP A 42 -16.25 27.54 -13.89
N LYS A 43 -15.26 27.81 -14.75
CA LYS A 43 -14.49 26.76 -15.44
C LYS A 43 -13.62 25.97 -14.45
N ASP A 44 -12.98 26.64 -13.50
CA ASP A 44 -12.18 26.00 -12.45
C ASP A 44 -13.08 25.10 -11.58
N SER A 45 -14.25 25.62 -11.20
CA SER A 45 -15.24 24.88 -10.42
C SER A 45 -15.71 23.61 -11.14
N ALA A 46 -16.03 23.71 -12.43
CA ALA A 46 -16.42 22.57 -13.26
C ALA A 46 -15.28 21.55 -13.44
N ALA A 47 -14.04 22.01 -13.62
CA ALA A 47 -12.86 21.14 -13.73
C ALA A 47 -12.62 20.36 -12.43
N ARG A 48 -12.73 21.02 -11.28
CA ARG A 48 -12.63 20.38 -9.96
C ARG A 48 -13.73 19.34 -9.75
N GLU A 49 -14.97 19.68 -10.09
CA GLU A 49 -16.11 18.76 -9.96
C GLU A 49 -15.94 17.50 -10.82
N LYS A 50 -15.43 17.66 -12.05
CA LYS A 50 -15.12 16.54 -12.94
C LYS A 50 -14.10 15.58 -12.30
N LEU A 51 -13.02 16.12 -11.71
CA LEU A 51 -11.98 15.31 -11.05
C LEU A 51 -12.49 14.61 -9.77
N LEU A 52 -13.41 15.24 -9.04
CA LEU A 52 -14.05 14.64 -7.86
C LEU A 52 -14.99 13.49 -8.23
N LYS A 53 -15.68 13.59 -9.37
CA LYS A 53 -16.61 12.56 -9.87
C LYS A 53 -15.94 11.46 -10.69
N ASP A 54 -14.65 11.59 -10.96
CA ASP A 54 -13.91 10.61 -11.75
C ASP A 54 -13.80 9.27 -11.00
N LYS A 55 -14.23 8.20 -11.67
CA LYS A 55 -14.19 6.81 -11.18
C LYS A 55 -12.78 6.35 -10.81
N ASP A 56 -11.77 6.91 -11.44
CA ASP A 56 -10.37 6.59 -11.20
C ASP A 56 -9.75 7.39 -10.06
N LYS A 57 -10.53 8.28 -9.42
CA LYS A 57 -10.15 9.02 -8.21
C LYS A 57 -8.74 9.63 -8.30
N PRO A 58 -8.45 10.48 -9.31
CA PRO A 58 -7.13 11.08 -9.48
C PRO A 58 -6.75 12.05 -8.34
N MET A 59 -7.76 12.60 -7.64
CA MET A 59 -7.55 13.46 -6.47
C MET A 59 -7.23 12.70 -5.17
N LEU A 60 -7.33 11.37 -5.17
CA LEU A 60 -6.99 10.55 -4.02
C LEU A 60 -5.47 10.40 -3.93
N ASN A 61 -4.89 10.88 -2.83
CA ASN A 61 -3.51 10.54 -2.48
C ASN A 61 -3.47 9.11 -1.92
N ARG A 62 -3.24 8.13 -2.80
CA ARG A 62 -3.22 6.71 -2.45
C ARG A 62 -2.08 6.34 -1.50
N ALA A 63 -0.95 7.04 -1.59
CA ALA A 63 0.19 6.79 -0.71
C ALA A 63 -0.12 7.10 0.76
N LEU A 64 -1.01 8.08 1.02
CA LEU A 64 -1.29 8.57 2.38
C LEU A 64 -2.68 8.21 2.90
N ARG A 65 -3.67 8.01 2.02
CA ARG A 65 -5.09 7.95 2.42
C ARG A 65 -5.83 6.70 1.99
N GLU A 66 -5.23 5.85 1.15
CA GLU A 66 -5.87 4.61 0.73
C GLU A 66 -5.28 3.43 1.51
N THR A 67 -6.15 2.65 2.14
CA THR A 67 -5.76 1.49 2.94
C THR A 67 -5.87 0.22 2.10
N TYR A 68 -4.77 -0.50 2.00
CA TYR A 68 -4.71 -1.81 1.36
C TYR A 68 -4.33 -2.88 2.39
N PRO A 69 -4.88 -4.10 2.32
CA PRO A 69 -4.30 -5.23 3.02
C PRO A 69 -2.83 -5.38 2.57
N PRO A 70 -1.84 -5.38 3.48
CA PRO A 70 -0.43 -5.40 3.09
C PRO A 70 -0.01 -6.76 2.50
N GLY A 71 -0.76 -7.84 2.78
CA GLY A 71 -0.43 -9.18 2.31
C GLY A 71 0.95 -9.63 2.80
N SER A 72 1.64 -10.42 1.97
CA SER A 72 2.92 -11.04 2.34
C SER A 72 4.06 -10.05 2.63
N THR A 73 3.93 -8.76 2.29
CA THR A 73 4.95 -7.75 2.67
C THR A 73 4.98 -7.53 4.19
N PHE A 74 3.91 -7.86 4.91
CA PHE A 74 3.85 -7.73 6.36
C PHE A 74 4.53 -8.90 7.10
N LYS A 75 4.83 -10.02 6.42
CA LYS A 75 5.43 -11.21 7.04
C LYS A 75 6.75 -10.91 7.75
N VAL A 76 7.53 -9.93 7.28
CA VAL A 76 8.78 -9.49 7.93
C VAL A 76 8.53 -8.96 9.35
N VAL A 77 7.46 -8.18 9.55
CA VAL A 77 7.08 -7.64 10.87
C VAL A 77 6.63 -8.77 11.79
N THR A 78 5.77 -9.67 11.30
CA THR A 78 5.30 -10.83 12.07
C THR A 78 6.45 -11.75 12.46
N ALA A 79 7.39 -12.02 11.55
CA ALA A 79 8.56 -12.85 11.81
C ALA A 79 9.48 -12.22 12.87
N ALA A 80 9.76 -10.92 12.76
CA ALA A 80 10.55 -10.20 13.76
C ALA A 80 9.93 -10.28 15.16
N ALA A 81 8.61 -10.10 15.26
CA ALA A 81 7.89 -10.24 16.52
C ALA A 81 7.97 -11.66 17.09
N ALA A 82 7.89 -12.70 16.26
CA ALA A 82 8.00 -14.09 16.70
C ALA A 82 9.40 -14.40 17.29
N LEU A 83 10.46 -13.92 16.62
CA LEU A 83 11.85 -14.05 17.12
C LEU A 83 12.06 -13.26 18.41
N GLU A 84 11.58 -12.02 18.48
CA GLU A 84 11.71 -11.17 19.67
C GLU A 84 11.01 -11.75 20.91
N ASN A 85 9.93 -12.52 20.70
CA ASN A 85 9.20 -13.20 21.77
C ASN A 85 9.71 -14.63 22.05
N GLY A 86 10.83 -15.05 21.42
CA GLY A 86 11.43 -16.36 21.66
C GLY A 86 10.59 -17.55 21.19
N LEU A 87 9.68 -17.34 20.23
CA LEU A 87 8.94 -18.45 19.61
C LEU A 87 9.82 -19.28 18.68
N TYR A 88 10.86 -18.65 18.13
CA TYR A 88 11.89 -19.28 17.30
C TYR A 88 13.24 -18.61 17.62
N ASP A 89 14.31 -19.40 17.66
CA ASP A 89 15.66 -18.92 17.99
C ASP A 89 16.56 -18.73 16.75
N ASP A 90 16.10 -19.17 15.58
CA ASP A 90 16.83 -19.14 14.31
C ASP A 90 15.88 -18.76 13.16
N ILE A 91 16.36 -17.94 12.23
CA ILE A 91 15.62 -17.55 11.02
C ILE A 91 15.41 -18.73 10.06
N ASP A 92 16.26 -19.75 10.13
CA ASP A 92 16.18 -20.98 9.34
C ASP A 92 15.44 -22.11 10.08
N ALA A 93 14.98 -21.86 11.32
CA ALA A 93 14.17 -22.81 12.06
C ALA A 93 12.87 -23.11 11.31
N LYS A 94 12.54 -24.40 11.20
CA LYS A 94 11.25 -24.80 10.64
C LYS A 94 10.13 -24.38 11.57
N THR A 95 9.07 -23.82 11.01
CA THR A 95 7.83 -23.56 11.75
C THR A 95 7.15 -24.87 12.15
N GLU A 96 6.43 -24.85 13.26
CA GLU A 96 5.62 -25.99 13.71
C GLU A 96 4.28 -26.12 12.95
N SER A 97 3.94 -25.17 12.06
CA SER A 97 2.71 -25.21 11.27
C SER A 97 2.76 -26.34 10.22
N PRO A 98 1.94 -27.40 10.31
CA PRO A 98 1.75 -28.36 9.22
C PRO A 98 1.23 -27.67 7.95
N LEU A 99 1.67 -28.16 6.79
CA LEU A 99 1.12 -27.80 5.48
C LEU A 99 0.24 -28.94 4.96
N PRO A 100 -1.08 -28.75 4.74
CA PRO A 100 -1.85 -27.53 5.00
C PRO A 100 -2.27 -27.38 6.48
N TRP A 101 -2.31 -26.16 6.99
CA TRP A 101 -2.86 -25.90 8.32
C TRP A 101 -4.39 -26.00 8.31
N THR A 102 -4.93 -26.87 9.16
CA THR A 102 -6.39 -26.96 9.40
C THR A 102 -6.76 -26.12 10.61
N LEU A 103 -7.76 -25.25 10.47
CA LEU A 103 -8.14 -24.35 11.55
C LEU A 103 -8.64 -25.17 12.76
N PRO A 104 -8.19 -24.84 13.99
CA PRO A 104 -8.60 -25.57 15.19
C PRO A 104 -10.12 -25.69 15.31
N GLN A 105 -10.59 -26.85 15.75
CA GLN A 105 -12.02 -27.16 15.90
C GLN A 105 -12.83 -27.14 14.58
N THR A 106 -12.17 -27.22 13.42
CA THR A 106 -12.82 -27.32 12.11
C THR A 106 -12.18 -28.40 11.23
N THR A 107 -12.80 -28.65 10.08
CA THR A 107 -12.21 -29.44 8.97
C THR A 107 -11.78 -28.55 7.80
N VAL A 108 -11.73 -27.22 8.00
CA VAL A 108 -11.47 -26.24 6.95
C VAL A 108 -9.96 -25.96 6.88
N PRO A 109 -9.29 -26.28 5.75
CA PRO A 109 -7.90 -25.92 5.55
C PRO A 109 -7.74 -24.42 5.24
N LEU A 110 -6.67 -23.81 5.75
CA LEU A 110 -6.30 -22.44 5.44
C LEU A 110 -5.76 -22.35 4.00
N GLN A 111 -6.43 -21.60 3.14
CA GLN A 111 -6.18 -21.62 1.69
C GLN A 111 -5.03 -20.70 1.21
N ASN A 112 -4.43 -19.90 2.09
CA ASN A 112 -3.39 -18.91 1.75
C ASN A 112 -2.35 -18.75 2.89
N GLU A 113 -1.63 -19.82 3.22
CA GLU A 113 -0.46 -19.74 4.14
C GLU A 113 0.75 -19.02 3.50
#